data_AF-A0AAD1EHA9-F1
#
_entry.id   AF-A0AAD1EHA9-F1
#
_cell.length_a   1.000
_cell.length_b   1.000
_cell.length_c   1.000
_cell.angle_alpha   90.00
_cell.angle_beta   90.00
_cell.angle_gamma   90.00
#
_symmetry.space_group_name_H-M   'P 1'
#
loop_
_entity.id
_entity.type
_entity.pdbx_description
1 polymer ?
#
loop_
_entity_poly.entity_id
_entity_poly.type
_entity_poly.pdbx_seq_one_letter_code
_entity_poly.pdbx_strand_id
1 'polypeptide(L)'
;MRVKQVKTGADLMIHRHPDLEPSLDAFRLDVGTMVLTEFGHPFTEKGFGNWMADAIDAAGLPERCVTHGIRKAAARRLAEAGCTAHEIASITGHKSLNEVQRYT
;
A
#
# COMPACT_ATOMS: atom_id res chain seq x y z
N MET A 1 -0.93 6.52 11.33
CA MET A 1 -0.48 7.41 10.23
C MET A 1 -1.71 7.94 9.49
N ARG A 2 -1.76 9.25 9.21
CA ARG A 2 -2.83 9.86 8.41
C ARG A 2 -2.39 9.92 6.95
N VAL A 3 -3.24 9.48 6.03
CA VAL A 3 -3.01 9.57 4.58
C VAL A 3 -4.27 10.05 3.88
N LYS A 4 -4.10 10.75 2.76
CA LYS A 4 -5.21 11.16 1.89
C LYS A 4 -5.02 10.59 0.49
N GLN A 5 -6.00 9.86 -0.01
CA GLN A 5 -5.93 9.31 -1.37
C GLN A 5 -6.10 10.42 -2.42
N VAL A 6 -5.24 10.42 -3.44
CA VAL A 6 -5.31 11.39 -4.55
C VAL A 6 -6.58 11.21 -5.38
N LYS A 7 -6.85 9.99 -5.84
CA LYS A 7 -7.98 9.71 -6.76
C LYS A 7 -9.35 9.93 -6.14
N THR A 8 -9.53 9.56 -4.88
CA THR A 8 -10.86 9.52 -4.24
C THR A 8 -11.06 10.63 -3.20
N GLY A 9 -9.97 11.30 -2.80
CA GLY A 9 -9.96 12.27 -1.70
C GLY A 9 -10.15 11.66 -0.31
N ALA A 10 -10.22 10.33 -0.17
CA ALA A 10 -10.50 9.69 1.10
C ALA A 10 -9.38 9.92 2.12
N ASP A 11 -9.74 10.48 3.27
CA ASP A 11 -8.87 10.61 4.44
C ASP A 11 -8.91 9.30 5.24
N LEU A 12 -7.74 8.72 5.47
CA LEU A 12 -7.58 7.44 6.16
C LEU A 12 -6.64 7.59 7.36
N MET A 13 -6.97 6.87 8.43
CA MET A 13 -6.12 6.70 9.60
C MET A 13 -5.68 5.24 9.64
N ILE A 14 -4.45 4.98 9.19
CA ILE A 14 -3.89 3.63 9.10
C ILE A 14 -2.96 3.40 10.28
N HIS A 15 -3.12 2.30 11.01
CA HIS A 15 -2.22 1.93 12.10
C HIS A 15 -0.82 1.61 11.54
N ARG A 16 0.24 1.99 12.27
CA ARG A 16 1.61 1.65 11.87
C ARG A 16 1.88 0.23 12.32
N HIS A 17 2.16 -0.67 11.37
CA HIS A 17 2.56 -2.02 11.71
C HIS A 17 3.96 -1.99 12.35
N PRO A 18 4.26 -2.78 13.40
CA PRO A 18 5.60 -2.80 14.01
C PRO A 18 6.72 -3.00 12.98
N ASP A 19 6.53 -3.90 12.01
CA ASP A 19 7.52 -4.13 10.94
C ASP A 19 7.74 -2.92 10.00
N LEU A 20 6.78 -1.98 9.96
CA LEU A 20 6.90 -0.75 9.17
C LEU A 20 7.64 0.35 9.93
N GLU A 21 7.64 0.32 11.27
CA GLU A 21 8.22 1.38 12.10
C GLU A 21 9.72 1.60 11.81
N PRO A 22 10.59 0.57 11.73
CA PRO A 22 12.00 0.77 11.41
C PRO A 22 12.22 1.47 10.07
N SER A 23 11.40 1.16 9.06
CA SER A 23 11.48 1.80 7.74
C SER A 23 11.03 3.26 7.77
N LEU A 24 10.03 3.58 8.59
CA LEU A 24 9.57 4.96 8.76
C LEU A 24 10.57 5.80 9.58
N ASP A 25 11.19 5.22 10.61
CA ASP A 25 12.17 5.90 11.46
C ASP A 25 13.49 6.15 10.74
N ALA A 26 13.87 5.27 9.82
CA ALA A 26 15.00 5.49 8.92
C ALA A 26 14.76 6.68 7.95
N PHE A 27 13.49 7.08 7.76
CA PHE A 27 13.12 8.15 6.86
C PHE A 27 13.13 9.51 7.58
N ARG A 28 13.88 10.48 7.06
CA ARG A 28 13.76 11.86 7.50
C ARG A 28 12.61 12.53 6.76
N LEU A 29 11.64 13.05 7.52
CA LEU A 29 10.43 13.73 7.01
C LEU A 29 10.70 15.13 6.44
N ASP A 30 11.96 15.57 6.38
CA ASP A 30 12.35 16.89 5.83
C ASP A 30 12.16 16.96 4.31
N VAL A 31 12.19 15.82 3.64
CA VAL A 31 11.72 15.65 2.26
C VAL A 31 10.21 15.41 2.25
N GLY A 32 9.42 16.32 1.67
CA GLY A 32 7.96 16.22 1.59
C GLY A 32 7.39 15.02 0.81
N THR A 33 8.22 14.04 0.44
CA THR A 33 7.84 12.80 -0.24
C THR A 33 8.56 11.60 0.41
N MET A 34 7.80 10.56 0.74
CA MET A 34 8.32 9.36 1.45
C MET A 34 9.01 8.33 0.55
N VAL A 35 8.76 8.34 -0.75
CA VAL A 35 9.30 7.33 -1.67
C VAL A 35 10.05 8.04 -2.79
N LEU A 36 11.36 7.93 -2.74
CA LEU A 36 12.29 8.58 -3.67
C LEU A 36 12.99 7.52 -4.53
N THR A 37 13.37 7.92 -5.74
CA THR A 37 14.28 7.17 -6.60
C THR A 37 15.67 7.10 -5.97
N GLU A 38 16.55 6.26 -6.53
CA GLU A 38 17.97 6.20 -6.15
C GLU A 38 18.71 7.54 -6.30
N PHE A 39 18.19 8.44 -7.14
CA PHE A 39 18.72 9.80 -7.35
C PHE A 39 18.15 10.83 -6.35
N GLY A 40 17.33 10.42 -5.40
CA GLY A 40 16.73 11.30 -4.38
C GLY A 40 15.53 12.12 -4.85
N HIS A 41 14.94 11.79 -6.02
CA HIS A 41 13.77 12.49 -6.54
C HIS A 41 12.47 11.72 -6.28
N PRO A 42 11.32 12.39 -6.09
CA PRO A 42 10.02 11.71 -6.02
C PRO A 42 9.75 10.81 -7.23
N PHE A 43 9.25 9.60 -6.99
CA PHE A 43 8.73 8.79 -8.08
C PHE A 43 7.51 9.44 -8.75
N THR A 44 7.39 9.29 -10.07
CA THR A 44 6.09 9.41 -10.74
C THR A 44 5.27 8.13 -10.52
N GLU A 45 3.94 8.19 -10.67
CA GLU A 45 3.08 7.00 -10.53
C GLU A 45 3.52 5.86 -11.48
N LYS A 46 3.78 6.19 -12.75
CA LYS A 46 4.27 5.22 -13.74
C LYS A 46 5.68 4.73 -13.41
N GLY A 47 6.57 5.63 -12.98
CA GLY A 47 7.95 5.29 -12.62
C GLY A 47 8.02 4.30 -11.45
N PHE A 48 7.21 4.52 -10.42
CA PHE A 48 7.11 3.57 -9.30
C PHE A 48 6.57 2.21 -9.74
N GLY A 49 5.58 2.20 -10.64
CA GLY A 49 5.03 0.96 -11.19
C GLY A 49 6.07 0.13 -11.94
N ASN A 50 6.87 0.76 -12.79
CA ASN A 50 7.96 0.10 -13.51
C ASN A 50 9.04 -0.42 -12.55
N TRP A 51 9.50 0.43 -11.63
CA TRP A 51 10.51 0.05 -10.63
C TRP A 51 10.05 -1.15 -9.78
N MET A 52 8.78 -1.19 -9.38
CA MET A 52 8.24 -2.34 -8.67
C MET A 52 8.18 -3.60 -9.53
N ALA A 53 7.89 -3.49 -10.83
CA ALA A 53 7.90 -4.64 -11.73
C ALA A 53 9.31 -5.24 -11.83
N ASP A 54 10.32 -4.39 -12.06
CA ASP A 54 11.72 -4.79 -12.10
C ASP A 54 12.16 -5.45 -10.77
N ALA A 55 11.71 -4.90 -9.63
CA ALA A 55 12.00 -5.47 -8.31
C ALA A 55 11.32 -6.84 -8.07
N ILE A 56 10.09 -7.03 -8.58
CA ILE A 56 9.37 -8.31 -8.51
C ILE A 56 10.08 -9.37 -9.36
N ASP A 57 10.49 -9.00 -10.58
CA ASP A 57 11.23 -9.89 -11.49
C ASP A 57 12.59 -10.27 -10.91
N ALA A 58 13.33 -9.30 -10.36
CA ALA A 58 14.61 -9.53 -9.68
C ALA A 58 14.48 -10.44 -8.45
N ALA A 59 13.34 -10.41 -7.77
CA ALA A 59 13.04 -11.30 -6.65
C ALA A 59 12.64 -12.74 -7.10
N GLY A 60 12.53 -13.00 -8.40
CA GLY A 60 12.14 -14.30 -8.94
C GLY A 60 10.70 -14.69 -8.58
N LEU A 61 9.83 -13.71 -8.35
CA LEU A 61 8.45 -13.96 -7.97
C LEU A 61 7.61 -14.38 -9.19
N PRO A 62 6.53 -15.16 -9.00
CA PRO A 62 5.66 -15.55 -10.11
C PRO A 62 4.98 -14.34 -10.77
N GLU A 63 4.69 -14.40 -12.07
CA GLU A 63 4.08 -13.30 -12.86
C GLU A 63 2.77 -12.74 -12.28
N ARG A 64 2.03 -13.53 -11.50
CA ARG A 64 0.81 -13.06 -10.81
C ARG A 64 1.09 -12.05 -9.70
N CYS A 65 2.33 -11.95 -9.23
CA CYS A 65 2.76 -10.99 -8.23
C CYS A 65 2.94 -9.63 -8.92
N VAL A 66 2.07 -8.69 -8.57
CA VAL A 66 2.05 -7.34 -9.16
C VAL A 66 1.76 -6.31 -8.07
N THR A 67 2.20 -5.07 -8.27
CA THR A 67 2.10 -3.98 -7.28
C THR A 67 0.67 -3.79 -6.76
N HIS A 68 -0.33 -3.76 -7.64
CA HIS A 68 -1.73 -3.60 -7.22
C HIS A 68 -2.26 -4.81 -6.43
N GLY A 69 -1.63 -5.98 -6.60
CA GLY A 69 -1.95 -7.21 -5.87
C GLY A 69 -1.62 -7.10 -4.38
N ILE A 70 -0.69 -6.23 -3.98
CA ILE A 70 -0.32 -6.02 -2.57
C ILE A 70 -1.53 -5.54 -1.75
N ARG A 71 -2.31 -4.58 -2.27
CA ARG A 71 -3.51 -4.09 -1.57
C ARG A 71 -4.57 -5.18 -1.41
N LYS A 72 -4.76 -6.02 -2.44
CA LYS A 72 -5.69 -7.15 -2.38
C LYS A 72 -5.23 -8.22 -1.39
N ALA A 73 -3.93 -8.52 -1.37
CA ALA A 73 -3.34 -9.43 -0.39
C ALA A 73 -3.50 -8.91 1.04
N ALA A 74 -3.32 -7.61 1.28
CA ALA A 74 -3.56 -6.99 2.59
C ALA A 74 -5.04 -7.10 3.01
N ALA A 75 -5.98 -6.79 2.11
CA ALA A 75 -7.41 -6.94 2.37
C ALA A 75 -7.77 -8.39 2.74
N ARG A 76 -7.24 -9.35 1.98
CA ARG A 76 -7.43 -10.78 2.25
C ARG A 76 -6.88 -11.21 3.61
N ARG A 77 -5.65 -10.80 3.96
CA ARG A 77 -5.06 -11.13 5.27
C ARG A 77 -5.87 -10.58 6.43
N LEU A 78 -6.44 -9.38 6.29
CA LEU A 78 -7.32 -8.80 7.31
C LEU A 78 -8.63 -9.60 7.42
N ALA A 79 -9.20 -10.04 6.30
CA ALA A 79 -10.38 -10.90 6.32
C ALA A 79 -10.11 -12.26 6.99
N GLU A 80 -8.97 -12.88 6.66
CA GLU A 80 -8.51 -14.13 7.28
C GLU A 80 -8.24 -13.96 8.79
N ALA A 81 -7.90 -12.75 9.24
CA ALA A 81 -7.78 -12.39 10.64
C ALA A 81 -9.12 -12.08 11.34
N GLY A 82 -10.25 -12.20 10.64
CA GLY A 82 -11.59 -11.99 11.18
C GLY A 82 -12.07 -10.53 11.16
N CYS A 83 -11.37 -9.62 10.48
CA CYS A 83 -11.85 -8.26 10.31
C CYS A 83 -13.11 -8.22 9.44
N THR A 84 -14.06 -7.39 9.82
CA THR A 84 -15.28 -7.13 9.05
C THR A 84 -14.96 -6.37 7.75
N ALA A 85 -15.85 -6.46 6.77
CA ALA A 85 -15.71 -5.72 5.52
C ALA A 85 -15.56 -4.20 5.73
N HIS A 86 -16.20 -3.64 6.77
CA HIS A 86 -16.08 -2.23 7.12
C HIS A 86 -14.71 -1.87 7.69
N GLU A 87 -14.14 -2.70 8.57
CA GLU A 87 -12.80 -2.50 9.11
C GLU A 87 -11.75 -2.55 7.99
N ILE A 88 -11.85 -3.53 7.11
CA ILE A 88 -10.96 -3.65 5.96
C ILE A 88 -11.12 -2.45 5.02
N ALA A 89 -12.35 -2.02 4.74
CA ALA A 89 -12.61 -0.84 3.93
C ALA A 89 -12.01 0.44 4.55
N SER A 90 -12.03 0.57 5.88
CA SER A 90 -11.43 1.70 6.59
C SER A 90 -9.90 1.75 6.46
N ILE A 91 -9.24 0.60 6.39
CA ILE A 91 -7.78 0.49 6.19
C ILE A 91 -7.40 0.67 4.72
N THR A 92 -8.16 0.06 3.81
CA THR A 92 -7.85 0.02 2.36
C THR A 92 -8.38 1.23 1.59
N GLY A 93 -9.29 1.99 2.19
CA GLY A 93 -9.92 3.18 1.61
C GLY A 93 -10.94 2.89 0.51
N HIS A 94 -11.58 1.71 0.53
CA HIS A 94 -12.66 1.40 -0.40
C HIS A 94 -13.96 2.12 0.02
N LYS A 95 -14.55 2.89 -0.90
CA LYS A 95 -15.87 3.53 -0.68
C LYS A 95 -17.04 2.55 -0.83
N SER A 96 -16.89 1.53 -1.67
CA SER A 96 -17.85 0.45 -1.85
C SER A 96 -17.27 -0.84 -1.30
N LEU A 97 -18.10 -1.63 -0.63
CA LEU A 97 -17.70 -2.91 -0.06
C LEU A 97 -17.60 -4.03 -1.10
N ASN A 98 -18.04 -3.82 -2.35
CA ASN A 98 -18.10 -4.89 -3.36
C ASN A 98 -16.77 -5.58 -3.61
N GLU A 99 -15.64 -4.87 -3.49
CA GLU A 99 -14.30 -5.45 -3.67
C GLU A 99 -13.83 -6.17 -2.40
N VAL A 100 -14.23 -5.68 -1.22
CA VAL A 100 -13.84 -6.25 0.09
C VAL A 100 -14.65 -7.48 0.45
N GLN A 101 -15.95 -7.48 0.15
CA GLN A 101 -16.88 -8.60 0.35
C GLN A 101 -16.49 -9.86 -0.43
N ARG A 102 -15.60 -9.77 -1.41
CA ARG A 102 -15.05 -10.96 -2.08
C ARG A 102 -14.07 -11.72 -1.20
N TYR A 103 -13.57 -11.10 -0.14
CA TYR A 103 -12.53 -11.65 0.73
C TYR A 103 -13.02 -11.97 2.14
N THR A 104 -14.08 -11.30 2.61
CA THR A 104 -14.75 -11.51 3.91
C THR A 104 -16.01 -12.33 3.74
#